data_AF-A0A8T2MZR3-F1
#
_entry.id   AF-A0A8T2MZR3-F1
#
_cell.length_a   1.000
_cell.length_b   1.000
_cell.length_c   1.000
_cell.angle_alpha   90.00
_cell.angle_beta   90.00
_cell.angle_gamma   90.00
#
_symmetry.space_group_name_H-M   'P 1'
#
loop_
_entity.id
_entity.type
_entity.pdbx_description
1 polymer ?
#
loop_
_entity_poly.entity_id
_entity_poly.type
_entity_poly.pdbx_seq_one_letter_code
_entity_poly.pdbx_strand_id
1 'polypeptide(L)'
;MYFYLTGTSVECESRHRRSGLGLGSNRTAVIKNSDMSEEMQQDSVECTTQAMDKYNIEKDIAAYIKKAFDKRYDPTWHCIVGRNFGSYVTHEKNHFIYFCLGQVAILLFKT
;
A
#
# COMPACT_ATOMS: atom_id res chain seq x y z
N MET A 1 20.43 17.00 14.89
CA MET A 1 19.05 17.19 14.37
C MET A 1 18.72 15.94 13.57
N TYR A 2 18.39 14.84 14.26
CA TYR A 2 18.11 13.55 13.61
C TYR A 2 16.61 13.49 13.34
N PHE A 3 16.23 13.64 12.07
CA PHE A 3 14.85 13.51 11.64
C PHE A 3 14.35 12.08 11.89
N TYR A 4 13.13 11.96 12.39
CA TYR A 4 12.48 10.76 12.89
C TYR A 4 12.14 9.75 11.77
N LEU A 5 13.16 9.21 11.13
CA LEU A 5 13.00 8.25 10.06
C LEU A 5 12.88 6.83 10.63
N THR A 6 11.72 6.19 10.45
CA THR A 6 11.48 4.79 10.81
C THR A 6 11.99 3.91 9.66
N GLY A 7 12.91 2.99 9.96
CA GLY A 7 13.34 1.96 9.02
C GLY A 7 12.40 0.77 9.10
N THR A 8 11.61 0.50 8.05
CA THR A 8 10.73 -0.67 7.99
C THR A 8 11.18 -1.62 6.88
N SER A 9 11.59 -2.83 7.28
CA SER A 9 11.76 -3.97 6.38
C SER A 9 10.40 -4.56 6.08
N VAL A 10 10.03 -4.59 4.80
CA VAL A 10 8.85 -5.30 4.31
C VAL A 10 9.34 -6.47 3.46
N GLU A 11 9.19 -7.68 4.01
CA GLU A 11 9.31 -8.92 3.24
C GLU A 11 7.91 -9.43 2.93
N CYS A 12 7.67 -9.80 1.67
CA CYS A 12 6.48 -10.56 1.31
C CYS A 12 6.60 -11.95 1.93
N GLU A 13 6.13 -12.11 3.18
CA GLU A 13 6.12 -13.41 3.83
C GLU A 13 5.22 -14.38 3.05
N SER A 14 5.85 -15.38 2.44
CA SER A 14 5.23 -16.54 1.82
C SER A 14 4.60 -17.46 2.88
N ARG A 15 3.59 -16.98 3.60
CA ARG A 15 2.77 -17.83 4.49
C ARG A 15 1.37 -17.99 3.94
N HIS A 16 1.25 -19.09 3.19
CA HIS A 16 0.01 -19.82 2.98
C HIS A 16 -0.76 -19.95 4.31
N ARG A 17 -1.88 -19.23 4.46
CA ARG A 17 -2.95 -19.60 5.39
C ARG A 17 -4.27 -19.57 4.62
N ARG A 18 -4.93 -20.73 4.58
CA ARG A 18 -6.22 -20.97 3.93
C ARG A 18 -7.34 -20.22 4.66
N SER A 19 -8.12 -19.47 3.88
CA SER A 19 -9.58 -19.36 3.94
C SER A 19 -9.98 -18.69 2.62
N GLY A 20 -10.59 -19.36 1.66
CA GLY A 20 -11.95 -19.86 1.71
C GLY A 20 -12.84 -18.92 0.86
N LEU A 21 -13.15 -19.37 -0.36
CA LEU A 21 -14.27 -19.00 -1.26
C LEU A 21 -14.77 -17.54 -1.32
N GLY A 22 -14.76 -16.99 -2.54
CA GLY A 22 -15.55 -15.81 -2.92
C GLY A 22 -15.48 -15.55 -4.42
N LEU A 23 -16.27 -16.28 -5.20
CA LEU A 23 -16.70 -15.84 -6.53
C LEU A 23 -17.61 -14.62 -6.30
N GLY A 24 -17.02 -13.44 -6.36
CA GLY A 24 -17.67 -12.16 -6.18
C GLY A 24 -16.62 -11.06 -6.21
N SER A 25 -16.87 -10.01 -6.97
CA SER A 25 -16.04 -8.81 -7.10
C SER A 25 -15.95 -8.03 -5.78
N ASN A 26 -15.37 -8.63 -4.74
CA ASN A 26 -15.16 -8.00 -3.44
C ASN A 26 -13.71 -8.27 -3.01
N ARG A 27 -12.80 -7.40 -3.44
CA ARG A 27 -11.37 -7.50 -3.16
C ARG A 27 -11.14 -7.08 -1.71
N THR A 28 -11.12 -8.03 -0.78
CA THR A 28 -10.88 -7.74 0.64
C THR A 28 -9.46 -7.21 0.86
N ALA A 29 -9.33 -6.05 1.48
CA ALA A 29 -8.04 -5.51 1.90
C ALA A 29 -7.57 -6.17 3.20
N VAL A 30 -6.29 -6.55 3.24
CA VAL A 30 -5.64 -7.14 4.41
C VAL A 30 -4.44 -6.27 4.77
N ILE A 31 -4.57 -5.46 5.82
CA ILE A 31 -3.49 -4.61 6.33
C ILE A 31 -2.46 -5.50 7.02
N LYS A 32 -1.20 -5.38 6.61
CA LYS A 32 -0.09 -6.17 7.13
C LYS A 32 0.74 -5.37 8.12
N ASN A 33 1.00 -4.11 7.77
CA ASN A 33 1.66 -3.14 8.65
C ASN A 33 1.17 -1.73 8.29
N SER A 34 1.02 -0.87 9.28
CA SER A 34 0.57 0.51 9.08
C SER A 34 1.10 1.39 10.21
N ASP A 35 1.65 2.53 9.83
CA ASP A 35 1.97 3.66 10.70
C ASP A 35 1.31 4.90 10.07
N MET A 36 -0.01 5.03 10.24
CA MET A 36 -0.86 6.16 9.81
C MET A 36 -2.25 6.05 10.45
N SER A 37 -3.05 7.13 10.41
CA SER A 37 -4.41 7.16 10.96
C SER A 37 -5.37 6.20 10.23
N GLU A 38 -6.39 5.69 10.93
CA GLU A 38 -7.42 4.81 10.34
C GLU A 38 -8.11 5.43 9.12
N GLU A 39 -8.37 6.74 9.16
CA GLU A 39 -8.92 7.50 8.03
C GLU A 39 -8.00 7.43 6.81
N MET A 40 -6.69 7.62 6.99
CA MET A 40 -5.71 7.53 5.90
C MET A 40 -5.54 6.11 5.39
N GLN A 41 -5.67 5.10 6.26
CA GLN A 41 -5.68 3.69 5.85
C GLN A 41 -6.87 3.38 4.95
N GLN A 42 -8.06 3.88 5.32
CA GLN A 42 -9.27 3.71 4.52
C GLN A 42 -9.14 4.41 3.16
N ASP A 43 -8.65 5.66 3.14
CA ASP A 43 -8.35 6.40 1.90
C ASP A 43 -7.36 5.64 1.00
N SER A 44 -6.35 4.98 1.59
CA SER A 44 -5.36 4.17 0.87
C SER A 44 -6.00 2.97 0.18
N VAL A 45 -6.88 2.25 0.90
CA VAL A 45 -7.60 1.08 0.39
C VAL A 45 -8.59 1.47 -0.70
N GLU A 46 -9.34 2.54 -0.51
CA GLU A 46 -10.30 3.04 -1.50
C GLU A 46 -9.62 3.53 -2.77
N CYS A 47 -8.55 4.31 -2.62
CA CYS A 47 -7.75 4.79 -3.75
C CYS A 47 -7.19 3.63 -4.57
N THR A 48 -6.69 2.60 -3.89
CA THR A 48 -6.15 1.38 -4.53
C THR A 48 -7.25 0.59 -5.23
N THR A 49 -8.43 0.47 -4.62
CA THR A 49 -9.58 -0.22 -5.23
C THR A 49 -9.98 0.47 -6.53
N GLN A 50 -10.12 1.80 -6.51
CA GLN A 50 -10.43 2.58 -7.71
C GLN A 50 -9.34 2.48 -8.79
N ALA A 51 -8.07 2.42 -8.39
CA ALA A 51 -6.95 2.27 -9.31
C ALA A 51 -7.00 0.90 -10.02
N MET A 52 -7.28 -0.16 -9.26
CA MET A 52 -7.39 -1.54 -9.75
C MET A 52 -8.63 -1.79 -10.63
N ASP A 53 -9.63 -0.91 -10.57
CA ASP A 53 -10.79 -0.95 -11.48
C ASP A 53 -10.52 -0.23 -12.81
N LYS A 54 -9.62 0.76 -12.80
CA LYS A 54 -9.27 1.56 -13.99
C LYS A 54 -8.08 1.02 -14.76
N TYR A 55 -7.12 0.41 -14.07
CA TYR A 55 -5.82 0.02 -14.63
C TYR A 55 -5.53 -1.45 -14.34
N ASN A 56 -4.92 -2.13 -15.31
CA ASN A 56 -4.50 -3.53 -15.19
C ASN A 56 -2.97 -3.68 -15.02
N ILE A 57 -2.21 -2.60 -15.26
CA ILE A 57 -0.74 -2.60 -15.20
C ILE A 57 -0.32 -2.06 -13.84
N GLU A 58 0.47 -2.84 -13.08
CA GLU A 58 0.93 -2.50 -11.72
C GLU A 58 1.58 -1.12 -11.64
N LYS A 59 2.41 -0.78 -12.63
CA LYS A 59 3.04 0.55 -12.76
C LYS A 59 2.01 1.68 -12.80
N ASP A 60 0.93 1.52 -13.55
CA ASP A 60 -0.08 2.56 -13.73
C ASP A 60 -0.95 2.69 -12.48
N ILE A 61 -1.24 1.57 -11.81
CA ILE A 61 -1.89 1.55 -10.50
C ILE A 61 -1.05 2.31 -9.46
N ALA A 62 0.25 2.00 -9.37
CA ALA A 62 1.17 2.68 -8.46
C ALA A 62 1.25 4.19 -8.75
N ALA A 63 1.32 4.56 -10.02
CA ALA A 63 1.35 5.96 -10.44
C ALA A 63 0.06 6.71 -10.08
N TYR A 64 -1.11 6.06 -10.19
CA TYR A 64 -2.38 6.64 -9.81
C TYR A 64 -2.46 6.90 -8.29
N ILE A 65 -2.12 5.89 -7.48
CA ILE A 65 -2.14 5.99 -6.01
C ILE A 65 -1.18 7.09 -5.55
N LYS A 66 0.06 7.06 -6.05
CA LYS A 66 1.07 8.09 -5.74
C LYS A 66 0.55 9.50 -6.03
N LYS A 67 0.02 9.74 -7.23
CA LYS A 67 -0.49 11.07 -7.63
C LYS A 67 -1.68 11.52 -6.78
N ALA A 68 -2.56 10.60 -6.40
CA ALA A 68 -3.70 10.90 -5.54
C ALA A 68 -3.23 11.32 -4.13
N PHE A 69 -2.27 10.59 -3.57
CA PHE A 69 -1.70 10.87 -2.25
C PHE A 69 -0.85 12.14 -2.23
N ASP A 70 -0.01 12.37 -3.24
CA ASP A 70 0.74 13.62 -3.40
C ASP A 70 -0.19 14.84 -3.41
N LYS A 71 -1.38 14.72 -4.02
CA LYS A 71 -2.37 15.80 -4.09
C LYS A 71 -3.13 16.01 -2.77
N ARG A 72 -3.37 14.95 -2.00
CA ARG A 72 -4.18 15.00 -0.77
C ARG A 72 -3.37 15.29 0.50
N TYR A 73 -2.15 14.75 0.58
CA TYR A 73 -1.35 14.70 1.81
C TYR A 73 0.08 15.25 1.64
N ASP A 74 0.24 16.14 0.67
CA ASP A 74 1.49 16.78 0.25
C ASP A 74 2.58 15.81 -0.27
N PRO A 75 3.32 16.18 -1.33
CA PRO A 75 4.46 15.38 -1.80
C PRO A 75 5.56 15.21 -0.74
N THR A 76 6.45 14.22 -0.83
CA THR A 76 6.58 13.23 -1.92
C THR A 76 6.25 11.82 -1.44
N TRP A 77 5.15 11.26 -1.94
CA TRP A 77 4.78 9.87 -1.70
C TRP A 77 5.47 8.92 -2.68
N HIS A 78 5.69 7.70 -2.24
CA HIS A 78 6.23 6.58 -3.00
C HIS A 78 5.26 5.41 -2.91
N CYS A 79 4.98 4.78 -4.04
CA CYS A 79 4.08 3.63 -4.11
C CYS A 79 4.74 2.51 -4.89
N ILE A 80 4.71 1.30 -4.32
CA ILE A 80 5.14 0.06 -4.96
C ILE A 80 3.93 -0.88 -4.97
N VAL A 81 3.66 -1.47 -6.12
CA VAL A 81 2.57 -2.41 -6.35
C VAL A 81 3.15 -3.63 -7.03
N GLY A 82 2.87 -4.81 -6.49
CA GLY A 82 3.36 -6.04 -7.08
C GLY A 82 2.93 -7.27 -6.29
N ARG A 83 3.00 -8.43 -6.93
CA ARG A 83 2.70 -9.72 -6.27
C ARG A 83 3.85 -10.24 -5.41
N ASN A 84 5.08 -9.99 -5.85
CA ASN A 84 6.29 -10.48 -5.20
C ASN A 84 7.34 -9.36 -5.16
N PHE A 85 7.55 -8.76 -4.00
CA PHE A 85 8.63 -7.82 -3.77
C PHE A 85 9.07 -7.84 -2.30
N GLY A 86 10.32 -7.48 -2.07
CA GLY A 86 10.85 -7.13 -0.75
C GLY A 86 11.40 -5.71 -0.83
N SER A 87 11.23 -4.93 0.23
CA SER A 87 11.80 -3.58 0.30
C SER A 87 12.27 -3.27 1.70
N TYR A 88 13.35 -2.50 1.78
CA TYR A 88 13.76 -1.84 3.01
C TYR A 88 13.67 -0.33 2.77
N VAL A 89 12.72 0.32 3.43
CA VAL A 89 12.45 1.73 3.21
C VAL A 89 12.53 2.51 4.50
N THR A 90 13.02 3.73 4.37
CA THR A 90 13.10 4.71 5.43
C THR A 90 12.05 5.77 5.13
N HIS A 91 11.14 6.02 6.06
CA HIS A 91 9.96 6.87 5.83
C HIS A 91 9.72 7.82 7.01
N GLU A 92 8.94 8.87 6.75
CA GLU A 92 8.42 9.76 7.79
C GLU A 92 7.41 9.02 8.68
N LYS A 93 7.42 9.32 9.98
CA LYS A 93 6.40 8.81 10.92
C LYS A 93 4.98 9.14 10.45
N ASN A 94 4.04 8.25 10.76
CA ASN A 94 2.60 8.38 10.47
C ASN A 94 2.24 8.41 8.97
N HIS A 95 3.17 8.09 8.08
CA HIS A 95 2.94 8.10 6.63
C HIS A 95 3.42 6.79 5.98
N PHE A 96 3.02 5.64 6.51
CA PHE A 96 3.39 4.33 5.97
C PHE A 96 2.28 3.30 6.07
N ILE A 97 2.07 2.55 4.99
CA ILE A 97 1.14 1.42 4.97
C ILE A 97 1.62 0.33 4.01
N TYR A 98 1.49 -0.90 4.46
CA TYR A 98 1.71 -2.12 3.70
C TYR A 98 0.48 -3.02 3.85
N PHE A 99 -0.18 -3.31 2.72
CA PHE A 99 -1.38 -4.13 2.72
C PHE A 99 -1.49 -4.95 1.44
N CYS A 100 -2.34 -5.97 1.47
CA CYS A 100 -2.66 -6.79 0.31
C CYS A 100 -4.12 -6.56 -0.09
N LEU A 101 -4.38 -6.43 -1.39
CA LEU A 101 -5.72 -6.37 -1.95
C LEU A 101 -5.87 -7.51 -2.96
N GLY A 102 -6.52 -8.59 -2.52
CA GLY A 102 -6.49 -9.88 -3.23
C GLY A 102 -5.08 -10.49 -3.24
N GLN A 103 -4.51 -10.69 -4.43
CA GLN A 103 -3.16 -11.26 -4.61
C GLN A 103 -2.06 -10.22 -4.85
N VAL A 104 -2.42 -8.93 -4.84
CA VAL A 104 -1.45 -7.86 -5.08
C VAL A 104 -1.13 -7.17 -3.76
N ALA A 105 0.15 -7.00 -3.49
CA ALA A 105 0.64 -6.24 -2.35
C ALA A 105 0.90 -4.79 -2.75
N ILE A 106 0.58 -3.87 -1.85
CA ILE A 106 0.73 -2.43 -2.01
C ILE A 106 1.54 -1.93 -0.83
N LEU A 107 2.61 -1.20 -1.14
CA LEU A 107 3.42 -0.48 -0.20
C LEU A 107 3.37 1.00 -0.56
N LEU A 108 2.95 1.83 0.39
CA LEU A 108 2.79 3.27 0.22
C LEU A 108 3.43 3.98 1.40
N PHE A 109 4.34 4.91 1.13
CA PHE A 109 5.06 5.64 2.17
C PHE A 109 5.51 7.04 1.71
N LYS A 110 5.79 7.92 2.68
CA LYS A 110 6.37 9.25 2.45
C LYS A 110 7.79 9.33 3.02
N THR A 111 8.68 10.07 2.36
CA THR A 111 10.09 10.29 2.78
C THR A 111 10.33 11.74 3.15
#